data_AF-A0A9W4TBW6-F1
#
_entry.id   AF-A0A9W4TBW6-F1
#
_cell.length_a   1.000
_cell.length_b   1.000
_cell.length_c   1.000
_cell.angle_alpha   90.00
_cell.angle_beta   90.00
_cell.angle_gamma   90.00
#
_symmetry.space_group_name_H-M   'P 1'
#
loop_
_entity.id
_entity.type
_entity.pdbx_description
1 polymer ?
#
loop_
_entity_poly.entity_id
_entity_poly.type
_entity_poly.pdbx_seq_one_letter_code
_entity_poly.pdbx_strand_id
1 'polypeptide(L)' 'NIYETLLDTPTYNEWIELIKKLPNDKASGPSGVTYDLIKHFGKSAYKILFKIYEL' A
#
# COMPACT_ATOMS: atom_id res chain seq x y z
N ASN A 1 16.15 -13.07 -15.38
CA ASN A 1 16.68 -11.75 -14.98
C ASN A 1 15.77 -11.23 -13.87
N ILE A 2 16.28 -10.86 -12.69
CA ILE A 2 15.43 -10.52 -11.51
C ILE A 2 14.57 -9.26 -11.68
N TYR A 3 14.78 -8.52 -12.77
CA TYR A 3 14.07 -7.28 -13.07
C TYR A 3 12.95 -7.44 -14.10
N GLU A 4 12.70 -8.65 -14.60
CA GLU A 4 11.70 -8.92 -15.65
C GLU A 4 10.30 -8.40 -15.32
N THR A 5 9.92 -8.38 -14.05
CA THR A 5 8.61 -7.93 -13.57
C THR A 5 8.68 -6.67 -12.70
N LEU A 6 9.82 -5.97 -12.68
CA LEU A 6 10.03 -4.84 -11.76
C LEU A 6 9.06 -3.68 -12.05
N LEU A 7 8.70 -3.50 -13.32
CA LEU A 7 7.81 -2.44 -13.78
C LEU A 7 6.35 -2.90 -13.89
N ASP A 8 6.07 -4.17 -13.54
CA ASP A 8 4.70 -4.68 -13.58
C ASP A 8 3.90 -4.07 -12.44
N THR A 9 2.67 -3.66 -12.75
CA THR A 9 1.73 -3.20 -11.74
C THR A 9 1.42 -4.35 -10.77
N PRO A 10 1.50 -4.14 -9.46
CA PRO A 10 1.14 -5.18 -8.50
C PRO A 10 -0.34 -5.55 -8.63
N THR A 11 -0.64 -6.83 -8.43
CA THR A 11 -2.03 -7.27 -8.32
C THR A 11 -2.68 -6.72 -7.05
N TYR A 12 -4.02 -6.66 -7.01
CA TYR A 12 -4.74 -6.19 -5.81
C TYR A 12 -4.43 -7.02 -4.55
N ASN A 13 -4.16 -8.32 -4.69
CA ASN A 13 -3.77 -9.17 -3.56
C ASN A 13 -2.37 -8.83 -3.05
N GLU A 14 -1.40 -8.65 -3.95
CA GLU A 14 -0.04 -8.21 -3.59
C GLU A 14 -0.07 -6.83 -2.93
N TRP A 15 -0.92 -5.93 -3.41
CA TRP A 15 -1.14 -4.62 -2.79
C TRP A 15 -1.63 -4.72 -1.35
N ILE A 16 -2.65 -5.56 -1.09
CA ILE A 16 -3.13 -5.79 0.28
C ILE A 16 -2.02 -6.36 1.17
N GLU A 17 -1.25 -7.32 0.67
CA GLU A 17 -0.14 -7.90 1.42
C GLU A 17 0.97 -6.88 1.71
N LEU A 18 1.24 -5.96 0.79
CA LEU A 18 2.17 -4.85 1.00
C LEU A 18 1.69 -3.92 2.11
N ILE A 19 0.40 -3.54 2.12
CA ILE A 19 -0.17 -2.71 3.18
C ILE A 19 -0.04 -3.39 4.56
N LYS A 20 -0.35 -4.69 4.65
CA LYS A 20 -0.22 -5.43 5.92
C LYS A 20 1.23 -5.46 6.43
N LYS A 21 2.20 -5.52 5.52
CA LYS A 21 3.65 -5.57 5.81
C LYS A 21 4.27 -4.21 6.11
N LEU A 22 3.52 -3.11 6.05
CA LEU A 22 4.05 -1.80 6.43
C LEU A 22 4.67 -1.85 7.84
N PRO A 23 5.72 -1.10 8.14
CA PRO A 23 6.33 -1.12 9.47
C PRO A 23 5.43 -0.44 10.50
N ASN A 24 5.33 -1.02 11.70
CA ASN A 24 4.63 -0.41 12.83
C ASN A 24 5.50 0.68 13.49
N ASP A 25 4.87 1.56 14.27
CA ASP A 25 5.55 2.51 15.15
C ASP A 25 6.52 3.45 14.41
N LYS A 26 6.25 3.72 13.13
CA LYS A 26 6.97 4.72 12.35
C LYS A 26 6.30 6.07 12.46
N ALA A 27 7.12 7.12 12.49
CA ALA A 27 6.64 8.49 12.41
C ALA A 27 5.88 8.68 11.10
N SER A 28 4.75 9.39 11.17
CA SER A 28 4.02 9.82 9.98
C SER A 28 4.88 10.75 9.13
N GLY A 29 4.70 10.71 7.81
CA GLY A 29 5.22 11.74 6.92
C GLY A 29 4.47 13.08 7.07
N PRO A 30 4.75 14.06 6.19
CA PRO A 30 4.10 15.38 6.21
C PRO A 30 2.56 15.35 6.11
N SER A 31 1.98 14.26 5.62
CA SER A 31 0.52 14.07 5.57
C SER A 31 -0.11 13.80 6.95
N GLY A 32 0.68 13.48 7.97
CA GLY A 32 0.19 13.05 9.28
C GLY A 32 -0.43 11.65 9.29
N VAL A 33 -0.48 10.95 8.16
CA VAL A 33 -1.05 9.59 8.04
C VAL A 33 0.03 8.57 8.42
N THR A 34 -0.20 7.80 9.48
CA THR A 34 0.69 6.72 9.90
C THR A 34 0.40 5.42 9.13
N TYR A 35 1.39 4.53 9.09
CA TYR A 35 1.20 3.19 8.54
C TYR A 35 0.17 2.39 9.32
N ASP A 36 0.14 2.54 10.65
CA ASP A 36 -0.86 1.88 11.48
C ASP A 36 -2.28 2.33 11.13
N LEU A 37 -2.49 3.61 10.82
CA LEU A 37 -3.79 4.08 10.36
C LEU A 37 -4.17 3.44 9.02
N ILE A 38 -3.23 3.36 8.08
CA ILE A 38 -3.45 2.73 6.76
C ILE A 38 -3.82 1.25 6.95
N LYS A 39 -3.13 0.50 7.81
CA LYS A 39 -3.43 -0.93 8.06
C LYS A 39 -4.81 -1.21 8.65
N HIS A 40 -5.42 -0.22 9.30
CA HIS A 40 -6.75 -0.34 9.89
C HIS A 40 -7.84 0.21 8.98
N PHE A 41 -7.50 0.64 7.77
CA PHE A 41 -8.49 1.02 6.79
C PHE A 41 -9.35 -0.16 6.35
N GLY A 42 -10.63 0.12 6.13
CA GLY A 42 -11.56 -0.84 5.56
C GLY A 42 -11.26 -1.15 4.10
N LYS A 43 -11.82 -2.26 3.59
CA LYS A 43 -11.64 -2.72 2.21
C LYS A 43 -11.89 -1.63 1.15
N SER A 44 -12.87 -0.75 1.38
CA SER A 44 -13.19 0.36 0.47
C SER A 44 -12.04 1.35 0.31
N ALA A 45 -11.32 1.66 1.38
CA ALA A 45 -10.17 2.55 1.33
C ALA A 45 -8.97 1.89 0.63
N TYR A 46 -8.73 0.58 0.81
CA TYR A 46 -7.71 -0.15 0.04
C TYR A 46 -7.98 -0.14 -1.46
N LYS A 47 -9.24 -0.26 -1.88
CA LYS A 47 -9.63 -0.15 -3.29
C LYS A 47 -9.36 1.26 -3.85
N ILE A 48 -9.64 2.30 -3.07
CA ILE A 48 -9.37 3.69 -3.49
C ILE A 48 -7.85 3.91 -3.64
N LEU A 49 -7.06 3.50 -2.64
CA LEU A 49 -5.61 3.63 -2.68
C LEU A 49 -4.99 2.88 -3.87
N PHE A 50 -5.47 1.67 -4.15
CA PHE A 50 -5.06 0.89 -5.31
C PHE A 50 -5.40 1.61 -6.62
N LYS A 51 -6.63 2.14 -6.75
CA LYS A 51 -7.07 2.87 -7.94
C LYS A 51 -6.27 4.17 -8.15
N ILE A 52 -5.86 4.87 -7.10
CA ILE A 52 -5.02 6.08 -7.20
C ILE A 52 -3.63 5.73 -7.75
N TYR A 53 -3.09 4.57 -7.38
CA TYR A 53 -1.79 4.12 -7.87
C TYR A 53 -1.80 3.75 -9.36
N GLU A 54 -2.96 3.32 -9.89
CA GLU A 54 -3.16 3.01 -11.31
C GLU A 54 -3.38 4.25 -12.20
N LEU A 55 -3.51 5.46 -11.62
CA LEU A 55 -3.68 6.73 -12.35
C LEU A 55 -2.34 7.39 -12.67
#